data_AF-A9B5H7-F1
#
_entry.id   AF-A9B5H7-F1
#
_cell.length_a   1.000
_cell.length_b   1.000
_cell.length_c   1.000
_cell.angle_alpha   90.00
_cell.angle_beta   90.00
_cell.angle_gamma   90.00
#
_symmetry.space_group_name_H-M   'P 1'
#
loop_
_entity.id
_entity.type
_entity.pdbx_description
1 polymer ?
#
loop_
_entity_poly.entity_id
_entity_poly.type
_entity_poly.pdbx_seq_one_letter_code
_entity_poly.pdbx_strand_id
1 'polypeptide(L)'
;MAMIKKEIKPVTGNFLNNFWGIGAKHALYHKDGNWYHQLKKFPGVLFDAHGYILFETDDEFFNSPSLRIRKDVRVPQGIASIKEYIKLSKNLPIETISRIKVNNKPAGNRLTRRTINTIDRIQRDTKVSSWVKYIYNYACQICGIRLQIGQDKFYAECHHIRPLGGVHQGEDIVENVLCVCPNHHALLDYGAIRIDFSTLHSHPNHLIDPESVDYHNNNLSNT
;
A
#
# COMPACT_ATOMS: atom_id res chain seq x y z
N MET A 1 -18.26 19.80 2.42
CA MET A 1 -17.31 19.45 1.33
C MET A 1 -15.89 19.54 1.86
N ALA A 2 -15.38 18.48 2.50
CA ALA A 2 -14.01 18.43 2.96
C ALA A 2 -13.11 18.03 1.78
N MET A 3 -12.17 18.91 1.41
CA MET A 3 -11.14 18.60 0.43
C MET A 3 -10.26 17.47 0.98
N ILE A 4 -10.34 16.30 0.36
CA ILE A 4 -9.40 15.20 0.57
C ILE A 4 -8.01 15.73 0.17
N LYS A 5 -7.19 16.11 1.15
CA LYS A 5 -5.75 16.28 0.96
C LYS A 5 -5.18 14.90 0.66
N LYS A 6 -5.20 14.53 -0.61
CA LYS A 6 -4.56 13.31 -1.12
C LYS A 6 -3.08 13.44 -0.76
N GLU A 7 -2.58 12.64 0.19
CA GLU A 7 -1.16 12.59 0.49
C GLU A 7 -0.40 12.24 -0.80
N ILE A 8 0.24 13.25 -1.38
CA ILE A 8 1.02 13.10 -2.61
C ILE A 8 2.31 12.41 -2.19
N LYS A 9 2.46 11.12 -2.55
CA LYS A 9 3.72 10.41 -2.37
C LYS A 9 4.86 11.24 -3.00
N PRO A 10 5.99 11.45 -2.29
CA PRO A 10 7.08 12.25 -2.80
C PRO A 10 7.65 11.63 -4.09
N VAL A 11 7.93 12.47 -5.08
CA VAL A 11 8.62 12.05 -6.31
C VAL A 11 10.03 11.62 -5.93
N THR A 12 10.41 10.40 -6.30
CA THR A 12 11.75 9.85 -6.04
C THR A 12 12.54 9.70 -7.33
N GLY A 13 13.88 9.69 -7.24
CA GLY A 13 14.75 9.44 -8.39
C GLY A 13 14.46 8.10 -9.05
N ASN A 14 14.22 7.04 -8.27
CA ASN A 14 13.85 5.72 -8.79
C ASN A 14 12.54 5.74 -9.59
N PHE A 15 11.54 6.50 -9.15
CA PHE A 15 10.29 6.66 -9.92
C PHE A 15 10.56 7.32 -11.27
N LEU A 16 11.32 8.42 -11.30
CA LEU A 16 11.65 9.14 -12.53
C LEU A 16 12.52 8.31 -13.49
N ASN A 17 13.48 7.56 -12.96
CA ASN A 17 14.34 6.65 -13.72
C ASN A 17 13.54 5.59 -14.49
N ASN A 18 12.54 4.98 -13.82
CA ASN A 18 11.65 4.01 -14.44
C ASN A 18 10.69 4.66 -15.44
N PHE A 19 10.14 5.83 -15.08
CA PHE A 19 9.15 6.53 -15.88
C PHE A 19 9.70 6.99 -17.24
N TRP A 20 10.93 7.49 -17.25
CA TRP A 20 11.59 7.95 -18.47
C TRP A 20 12.43 6.86 -19.16
N GLY A 21 12.47 5.64 -18.60
CA GLY A 21 13.20 4.52 -19.19
C GLY A 21 14.70 4.74 -19.29
N ILE A 22 15.30 5.51 -18.37
CA ILE A 22 16.73 5.90 -18.44
C ILE A 22 17.65 4.70 -18.22
N GLY A 23 17.24 3.73 -17.39
CA GLY A 23 18.02 2.50 -17.15
C GLY A 23 19.20 2.67 -16.19
N ALA A 24 19.25 3.77 -15.41
CA ALA A 24 20.30 3.98 -14.42
C ALA A 24 20.22 2.97 -13.26
N LYS A 25 21.37 2.52 -12.74
CA LYS A 25 21.49 1.63 -11.58
C LYS A 25 21.31 2.35 -10.24
N HIS A 26 21.38 3.69 -10.23
CA HIS A 26 21.12 4.53 -9.07
C HIS A 26 20.55 5.87 -9.53
N ALA A 27 19.41 6.27 -8.97
CA ALA A 27 18.74 7.51 -9.32
C ALA A 27 18.40 8.35 -8.08
N LEU A 28 18.76 9.62 -8.11
CA LEU A 28 18.47 10.58 -7.06
C LEU A 28 17.67 11.75 -7.60
N TYR A 29 16.80 12.32 -6.77
CA TYR A 29 15.98 13.48 -7.12
C TYR A 29 16.12 14.55 -6.05
N HIS A 30 16.29 15.79 -6.51
CA HIS A 30 16.19 16.97 -5.67
C HIS A 30 15.52 18.08 -6.46
N LYS A 31 14.43 18.65 -5.92
CA LYS A 31 13.57 19.63 -6.64
C LYS A 31 14.35 20.76 -7.32
N ASP A 32 15.35 21.32 -6.64
CA ASP A 32 16.09 22.51 -7.09
C ASP A 32 17.40 22.16 -7.82
N GLY A 33 17.76 20.88 -7.95
CA GLY A 33 18.97 20.48 -8.68
C GLY A 33 20.32 20.81 -8.02
N ASN A 34 20.34 21.43 -6.83
CA ASN A 34 21.57 22.00 -6.24
C ASN A 34 22.32 21.08 -5.26
N TRP A 35 21.69 20.00 -4.80
CA TRP A 35 22.25 19.12 -3.79
C TRP A 35 21.74 17.68 -3.92
N TYR A 36 22.63 16.70 -3.72
CA TYR A 36 22.30 15.27 -3.72
C TYR A 36 23.20 14.48 -2.76
N HIS A 37 22.75 13.28 -2.38
CA HIS A 37 23.68 12.26 -1.92
C HIS A 37 24.58 11.78 -3.07
N GLN A 38 25.68 11.11 -2.74
CA GLN A 38 26.56 10.53 -3.76
C GLN A 38 25.90 9.36 -4.48
N LEU A 39 26.08 9.32 -5.80
CA LEU A 39 25.82 8.13 -6.59
C LEU A 39 26.80 7.03 -6.18
N LYS A 40 26.29 5.79 -6.12
CA LYS A 40 27.01 4.60 -5.64
C LYS A 40 27.06 3.48 -6.66
N LYS A 41 26.29 3.57 -7.75
CA LYS A 41 26.22 2.58 -8.82
C LYS A 41 26.01 3.30 -10.13
N PHE A 42 26.65 2.82 -11.19
CA PHE A 42 26.68 3.46 -12.50
C PHE A 42 26.22 2.51 -13.62
N PRO A 43 25.47 2.99 -14.63
CA PRO A 43 25.09 4.39 -14.88
C PRO A 43 24.23 4.99 -13.77
N GLY A 44 24.49 6.23 -13.38
CA GLY A 44 23.86 6.92 -12.26
C GLY A 44 23.26 8.25 -12.70
N VAL A 45 22.07 8.59 -12.21
CA VAL A 45 21.31 9.75 -12.70
C VAL A 45 20.90 10.68 -11.56
N LEU A 46 21.05 11.99 -11.80
CA LEU A 46 20.54 13.05 -10.94
C LEU A 46 19.38 13.75 -11.66
N PHE A 47 18.24 13.85 -10.99
CA PHE A 47 17.05 14.54 -11.48
C PHE A 47 16.77 15.83 -10.72
N ASP A 48 16.21 16.81 -11.41
CA ASP A 48 15.53 17.97 -10.83
C ASP A 48 14.07 18.05 -11.33
N ALA A 49 13.38 19.15 -11.05
CA ALA A 49 12.00 19.35 -11.47
C ALA A 49 11.82 19.47 -13.01
N HIS A 50 12.89 19.68 -13.77
CA HIS A 50 12.85 20.07 -15.17
C HIS A 50 13.62 19.12 -16.10
N GLY A 51 14.37 18.17 -15.56
CA GLY A 51 15.28 17.35 -16.35
C GLY A 51 16.20 16.48 -15.52
N TYR A 52 17.26 16.00 -16.16
CA TYR A 52 18.23 15.12 -15.55
C TYR A 52 19.61 15.21 -16.20
N ILE A 53 20.60 14.70 -15.48
CA ILE A 53 21.92 14.39 -16.03
C ILE A 53 22.27 12.93 -15.71
N LEU A 54 22.76 12.22 -16.72
CA LEU A 54 23.18 10.82 -16.63
C LEU A 54 24.70 10.77 -16.64
N PHE A 55 25.28 10.03 -15.71
CA PHE A 55 26.69 9.67 -15.68
C PHE A 55 26.80 8.19 -15.99
N GLU A 56 27.46 7.83 -17.10
CA GLU A 56 27.61 6.44 -17.52
C GLU A 56 28.58 5.68 -16.61
N THR A 57 29.60 6.39 -16.13
CA THR A 57 30.67 5.85 -15.28
C THR A 57 30.83 6.64 -13.98
N ASP A 58 31.50 6.03 -13.01
CA ASP A 58 31.91 6.73 -11.78
C ASP A 58 32.96 7.80 -12.06
N ASP A 59 33.87 7.56 -13.01
CA ASP A 59 34.89 8.52 -13.43
C ASP A 59 34.25 9.84 -13.93
N GLU A 60 33.27 9.76 -14.82
CA GLU A 60 32.51 10.93 -15.30
C GLU A 60 31.87 11.72 -14.16
N PHE A 61 31.38 11.02 -13.14
CA PHE A 61 30.74 11.64 -11.98
C PHE A 61 31.75 12.30 -11.04
N PHE A 62 32.78 11.57 -10.61
CA PHE A 62 33.75 12.08 -9.64
C PHE A 62 34.67 13.16 -10.22
N ASN A 63 34.92 13.13 -11.53
CA ASN A 63 35.76 14.12 -12.22
C ASN A 63 34.96 15.24 -12.91
N SER A 64 33.62 15.28 -12.74
CA SER A 64 32.81 16.34 -13.34
C SER A 64 33.18 17.72 -12.79
N PRO A 65 33.57 18.70 -13.63
CA PRO A 65 34.00 20.02 -13.16
C PRO A 65 32.86 20.84 -12.55
N SER A 66 31.61 20.48 -12.87
CA SER A 66 30.42 21.16 -12.38
C SER A 66 29.94 20.63 -11.02
N LEU A 67 30.50 19.51 -10.54
CA LEU A 67 30.14 18.89 -9.27
C LEU A 67 31.17 19.19 -8.19
N ARG A 68 30.69 19.50 -6.99
CA ARG A 68 31.53 19.60 -5.78
C ARG A 68 31.19 18.44 -4.86
N ILE A 69 31.97 17.37 -4.94
CA ILE A 69 31.72 16.11 -4.23
C ILE A 69 32.57 16.05 -2.96
N ARG A 70 31.91 15.87 -1.80
CA ARG A 70 32.55 15.56 -0.51
C ARG A 70 31.80 14.41 0.17
N LYS A 71 31.14 14.65 1.30
CA LYS A 71 30.15 13.72 1.88
C LYS A 71 28.88 13.67 1.03
N ASP A 72 28.46 14.84 0.56
CA ASP A 72 27.35 15.04 -0.38
C ASP A 72 27.84 15.71 -1.66
N VAL A 73 26.98 15.76 -2.66
CA VAL A 73 27.20 16.37 -3.97
C VAL A 73 26.53 17.74 -3.97
N ARG A 74 27.30 18.80 -4.23
CA ARG A 74 26.76 20.14 -4.45
C ARG A 74 26.93 20.56 -5.90
N VAL A 75 25.88 21.19 -6.44
CA VAL A 75 25.85 21.73 -7.80
C VAL A 75 25.43 23.20 -7.67
N PRO A 76 26.37 24.15 -7.50
CA PRO A 76 26.03 25.52 -7.12
C PRO A 76 25.09 26.26 -8.07
N GLN A 77 25.10 25.90 -9.35
CA GLN A 77 24.23 26.48 -10.39
C GLN A 77 23.11 25.51 -10.83
N GLY A 78 22.92 24.42 -10.08
CA GLY A 78 21.96 23.36 -10.40
C GLY A 78 22.41 22.48 -11.56
N ILE A 79 21.91 21.25 -11.60
CA ILE A 79 22.26 20.32 -12.68
C ILE A 79 21.82 20.84 -14.07
N ALA A 80 20.79 21.69 -14.14
CA ALA A 80 20.34 22.35 -15.37
C ALA A 80 21.40 23.24 -16.04
N SER A 81 22.45 23.64 -15.32
CA SER A 81 23.56 24.42 -15.86
C SER A 81 24.66 23.57 -16.51
N ILE A 82 24.62 22.25 -16.35
CA ILE A 82 25.64 21.33 -16.87
C ILE A 82 25.38 21.06 -18.36
N LYS A 83 26.42 21.00 -19.18
CA LYS A 83 26.32 20.89 -20.65
C LYS A 83 25.55 19.65 -21.10
N GLU A 84 25.70 18.53 -20.39
CA GLU A 84 25.08 17.24 -20.68
C GLU A 84 23.67 17.10 -20.08
N TYR A 85 23.11 18.17 -19.53
CA TYR A 85 21.76 18.17 -18.96
C TYR A 85 20.70 17.98 -20.05
N ILE A 86 19.80 17.03 -19.80
CA ILE A 86 18.67 16.72 -20.67
C ILE A 86 17.41 17.35 -20.07
N LYS A 87 16.91 18.40 -20.73
CA LYS A 87 15.66 19.05 -20.36
C LYS A 87 14.47 18.21 -20.78
N LEU A 88 13.57 17.93 -19.85
CA LEU A 88 12.32 17.24 -20.12
C LEU A 88 11.29 18.25 -20.65
N SER A 89 10.83 18.05 -21.88
CA SER A 89 9.89 18.96 -22.57
C SER A 89 8.44 18.84 -22.10
N LYS A 90 8.12 17.89 -21.22
CA LYS A 90 6.81 17.77 -20.60
C LYS A 90 6.90 18.29 -19.18
N ASN A 91 6.18 19.38 -18.88
CA ASN A 91 5.67 19.60 -17.52
C ASN A 91 5.08 18.25 -17.06
N LEU A 92 5.34 17.82 -15.82
CA LEU A 92 4.57 16.72 -15.23
C LEU A 92 3.35 17.33 -14.50
N PRO A 93 2.19 17.54 -15.16
CA PRO A 93 0.95 17.64 -14.43
C PRO A 93 0.71 16.33 -13.68
N ILE A 94 0.21 16.45 -12.46
CA ILE A 94 -0.24 15.34 -11.62
C ILE A 94 -1.23 14.42 -12.37
N GLU A 95 -1.99 14.99 -13.32
CA GLU A 95 -2.89 14.25 -14.23
C GLU A 95 -2.18 13.35 -15.25
N THR A 96 -0.97 13.71 -15.66
CA THR A 96 -0.15 12.90 -16.56
C THR A 96 0.46 11.69 -15.82
N ILE A 97 0.82 11.87 -14.54
CA ILE A 97 1.34 10.79 -13.68
C ILE A 97 0.27 9.72 -13.43
N SER A 98 -0.98 10.13 -13.20
CA SER A 98 -2.08 9.17 -12.99
C SER A 98 -2.40 8.37 -14.26
N ARG A 99 -2.36 8.99 -15.45
CA ARG A 99 -2.60 8.30 -16.74
C ARG A 99 -1.47 7.34 -17.13
N ILE A 100 -0.21 7.67 -16.86
CA ILE A 100 0.93 6.81 -17.24
C ILE A 100 1.01 5.53 -16.41
N LYS A 101 0.59 5.56 -15.13
CA LYS A 101 0.48 4.35 -14.31
C LYS A 101 -0.55 3.34 -14.85
N VAL A 102 -1.59 3.80 -15.53
CA VAL A 102 -2.63 2.92 -16.10
C VAL A 102 -2.18 2.29 -17.41
N ASN A 103 -1.36 3.01 -18.20
CA ASN A 103 -0.97 2.57 -19.55
C ASN A 103 0.31 1.72 -19.60
N ASN A 104 1.16 1.76 -18.55
CA ASN A 104 2.33 0.90 -18.48
C ASN A 104 2.05 -0.34 -17.62
N LYS A 105 1.62 -1.43 -18.27
CA LYS A 105 1.53 -2.76 -17.65
C LYS A 105 2.91 -3.10 -17.05
N PRO A 106 3.04 -3.24 -15.72
CA PRO A 106 4.32 -3.59 -15.13
C PRO A 106 4.76 -4.97 -15.66
N ALA A 107 6.02 -5.10 -16.05
CA ALA A 107 6.56 -6.32 -16.67
C ALA A 107 6.45 -7.58 -15.77
N GLY A 108 6.19 -7.39 -14.47
CA GLY A 108 6.25 -8.44 -13.46
C GLY A 108 7.70 -8.90 -13.22
N ASN A 109 7.97 -9.54 -12.09
CA ASN A 109 9.28 -10.16 -11.85
C ASN A 109 9.13 -11.68 -11.95
N ARG A 110 9.74 -12.30 -12.97
CA ARG A 110 9.71 -13.76 -13.16
C ARG A 110 10.55 -14.52 -12.12
N LEU A 111 11.44 -13.82 -11.41
CA LEU A 111 12.24 -14.38 -10.33
C LEU A 111 11.68 -13.90 -8.99
N THR A 112 10.73 -14.66 -8.44
CA THR A 112 10.20 -14.41 -7.10
C THR A 112 11.18 -14.92 -6.04
N ARG A 113 11.79 -14.02 -5.29
CA ARG A 113 12.60 -14.40 -4.11
C ARG A 113 11.65 -14.58 -2.91
N ARG A 114 11.64 -15.78 -2.32
CA ARG A 114 10.95 -16.03 -1.05
C ARG A 114 11.77 -15.40 0.08
N THR A 115 11.15 -14.50 0.83
CA THR A 115 11.68 -13.99 2.09
C THR A 115 10.90 -14.65 3.23
N ILE A 116 11.60 -15.25 4.20
CA ILE A 116 10.97 -15.79 5.40
C ILE A 116 10.78 -14.63 6.37
N ASN A 117 9.53 -14.25 6.61
CA ASN A 117 9.18 -13.31 7.67
C ASN A 117 8.59 -14.12 8.84
N THR A 118 9.14 -13.95 10.03
CA THR A 118 8.53 -14.48 11.27
C THR A 118 7.40 -13.52 11.64
N ILE A 119 6.16 -13.98 11.53
CA ILE A 119 4.97 -13.20 11.88
C ILE A 119 4.48 -13.74 13.22
N ASP A 120 4.49 -12.90 14.25
CA ASP A 120 3.80 -13.20 15.51
C ASP A 120 2.30 -13.18 15.21
N ARG A 121 1.73 -14.38 15.12
CA ARG A 121 0.29 -14.55 14.92
C ARG A 121 -0.32 -14.87 16.26
N ILE A 122 -1.27 -14.04 16.70
CA ILE A 122 -2.16 -14.39 17.82
C ILE A 122 -2.83 -15.73 17.47
N GLN A 123 -2.58 -16.75 18.29
CA GLN A 123 -3.21 -18.05 18.16
C GLN A 123 -4.68 -17.92 18.56
N ARG A 124 -5.56 -17.84 17.57
CA ARG A 124 -7.01 -17.72 17.77
C ARG A 124 -7.60 -19.07 18.16
N ASP A 125 -8.61 -19.08 19.02
CA ASP A 125 -9.33 -20.32 19.28
C ASP A 125 -10.13 -20.71 18.03
N THR A 126 -9.69 -21.79 17.39
CA THR A 126 -10.37 -22.36 16.23
C THR A 126 -11.81 -22.80 16.52
N LYS A 127 -12.20 -23.00 17.79
CA LYS A 127 -13.55 -23.41 18.18
C LYS A 127 -14.60 -22.33 17.96
N VAL A 128 -14.33 -21.10 18.39
CA VAL A 128 -15.24 -19.95 18.18
C VAL A 128 -15.50 -19.77 16.69
N SER A 129 -14.42 -19.68 15.91
CA SER A 129 -14.53 -19.52 14.46
C SER A 129 -15.25 -20.69 13.78
N SER A 130 -14.98 -21.93 14.19
CA SER A 130 -15.63 -23.11 13.61
C SER A 130 -17.12 -23.15 13.95
N TRP A 131 -17.48 -22.83 15.19
CA TRP A 131 -18.87 -22.83 15.65
C TRP A 131 -19.68 -21.74 14.92
N VAL A 132 -19.16 -20.51 14.83
CA VAL A 132 -19.85 -19.40 14.14
C VAL A 132 -20.06 -19.74 12.66
N LYS A 133 -19.06 -20.27 11.96
CA LYS A 133 -19.24 -20.70 10.55
C LYS A 133 -20.29 -21.79 10.41
N TYR A 134 -20.31 -22.75 11.34
CA TYR A 134 -21.23 -23.88 11.31
C TYR A 134 -22.68 -23.43 11.48
N ILE A 135 -23.00 -22.60 12.46
CA ILE A 135 -24.39 -22.18 12.73
C ILE A 135 -25.00 -21.31 11.62
N TYR A 136 -24.16 -20.58 10.87
CA TYR A 136 -24.58 -19.85 9.68
C TYR A 136 -24.48 -20.66 8.40
N ASN A 137 -24.17 -21.97 8.49
CA ASN A 137 -23.98 -22.84 7.35
C ASN A 137 -23.01 -22.26 6.29
N TYR A 138 -21.95 -21.58 6.75
CA TYR A 138 -20.98 -20.87 5.92
C TYR A 138 -21.60 -19.77 5.01
N ALA A 139 -22.80 -19.28 5.33
CA ALA A 139 -23.39 -18.11 4.69
C ALA A 139 -22.87 -16.84 5.35
N CYS A 140 -22.64 -15.80 4.53
CA CYS A 140 -22.27 -14.49 5.03
C CYS A 140 -23.45 -13.85 5.77
N GLN A 141 -23.22 -13.36 6.99
CA GLN A 141 -24.25 -12.67 7.75
C GLN A 141 -24.66 -11.31 7.16
N ILE A 142 -23.84 -10.72 6.29
CA ILE A 142 -24.14 -9.41 5.68
C ILE A 142 -24.91 -9.55 4.37
N CYS A 143 -24.51 -10.49 3.50
CA CYS A 143 -25.15 -10.62 2.18
C CYS A 143 -25.86 -11.96 1.92
N GLY A 144 -25.83 -12.89 2.86
CA GLY A 144 -26.46 -14.21 2.74
C GLY A 144 -25.76 -15.18 1.79
N ILE A 145 -24.76 -14.73 1.02
CA ILE A 145 -24.06 -15.59 0.06
C ILE A 145 -23.28 -16.69 0.79
N ARG A 146 -23.46 -17.93 0.34
CA ARG A 146 -22.71 -19.11 0.77
C ARG A 146 -21.77 -19.56 -0.34
N LEU A 147 -20.45 -19.50 -0.11
CA LEU A 147 -19.46 -19.78 -1.15
C LEU A 147 -19.16 -21.28 -1.20
N GLN A 148 -19.51 -21.94 -2.30
CA GLN A 148 -19.15 -23.33 -2.54
C GLN A 148 -17.79 -23.41 -3.25
N ILE A 149 -16.84 -24.14 -2.64
CA ILE A 149 -15.46 -24.30 -3.14
C ILE A 149 -15.16 -25.73 -3.60
N GLY A 150 -16.16 -26.60 -3.57
CA GLY A 150 -16.06 -27.98 -4.01
C GLY A 150 -17.36 -28.75 -3.72
N GLN A 151 -17.35 -30.04 -4.01
CA GLN A 151 -18.45 -30.92 -3.61
C GLN A 151 -18.58 -30.91 -2.09
N ASP A 152 -19.74 -30.44 -1.60
CA ASP A 152 -20.07 -30.30 -0.17
C ASP A 152 -19.05 -29.53 0.68
N LYS A 153 -18.24 -28.66 0.05
CA LYS A 153 -17.24 -27.82 0.72
C LYS A 153 -17.60 -26.35 0.56
N PHE A 154 -17.65 -25.65 1.68
CA PHE A 154 -18.04 -24.25 1.75
C PHE A 154 -16.96 -23.41 2.41
N TYR A 155 -16.88 -22.14 2.03
CA TYR A 155 -15.90 -21.21 2.53
C TYR A 155 -16.55 -19.96 3.12
N ALA A 156 -16.12 -19.63 4.32
CA ALA A 156 -16.45 -18.38 5.00
C ALA A 156 -15.26 -17.99 5.89
N GLU A 157 -15.15 -16.70 6.15
CA GLU A 157 -14.19 -16.11 7.08
C GLU A 157 -14.91 -15.70 8.36
N CYS A 158 -14.14 -15.54 9.43
CA CYS A 158 -14.65 -14.98 10.68
C CYS A 158 -13.97 -13.64 10.91
N HIS A 159 -14.77 -12.63 11.21
CA HIS A 159 -14.30 -11.29 11.52
C HIS A 159 -14.60 -10.97 12.99
N HIS A 160 -13.58 -10.60 13.76
CA HIS A 160 -13.78 -10.04 15.09
C HIS A 160 -14.30 -8.61 14.95
N ILE A 161 -15.52 -8.35 15.41
CA ILE A 161 -16.19 -7.04 15.29
C ILE A 161 -15.33 -5.95 15.93
N ARG A 162 -14.88 -6.22 17.17
CA ARG A 162 -13.83 -5.49 17.86
C ARG A 162 -12.51 -6.26 17.75
N PRO A 163 -11.46 -5.70 17.13
CA PRO A 163 -10.19 -6.39 16.93
C PRO A 163 -9.52 -6.86 18.22
N LEU A 164 -8.92 -8.06 18.18
CA LEU A 164 -8.15 -8.61 19.29
C LEU A 164 -6.85 -7.83 19.52
N GLY A 165 -6.46 -7.71 20.80
CA GLY A 165 -5.16 -7.16 21.20
C GLY A 165 -4.96 -5.67 20.88
N GLY A 166 -3.73 -5.19 21.07
CA GLY A 166 -3.34 -3.80 20.83
C GLY A 166 -4.15 -2.79 21.65
N VAL A 167 -4.51 -1.67 21.01
CA VAL A 167 -5.34 -0.60 21.62
C VAL A 167 -6.83 -0.95 21.63
N HIS A 168 -7.25 -1.96 20.86
CA HIS A 168 -8.65 -2.32 20.70
C HIS A 168 -9.12 -3.28 21.79
N GLN A 169 -8.30 -4.27 22.15
CA GLN A 169 -8.57 -5.18 23.27
C GLN A 169 -9.93 -5.91 23.15
N GLY A 170 -10.34 -6.30 21.94
CA GLY A 170 -11.51 -7.15 21.75
C GLY A 170 -11.29 -8.58 22.27
N GLU A 171 -12.38 -9.25 22.62
CA GLU A 171 -12.39 -10.61 23.17
C GLU A 171 -12.56 -11.67 22.06
N ASP A 172 -11.95 -12.84 22.23
CA ASP A 172 -12.11 -13.98 21.32
C ASP A 172 -13.32 -14.84 21.74
N ILE A 173 -14.52 -14.25 21.65
CA ILE A 173 -15.81 -14.85 22.04
C ILE A 173 -16.78 -14.87 20.85
N VAL A 174 -17.81 -15.71 20.89
CA VAL A 174 -18.75 -15.87 19.77
C VAL A 174 -19.49 -14.56 19.50
N GLU A 175 -19.88 -13.85 20.54
CA GLU A 175 -20.62 -12.59 20.51
C GLU A 175 -19.86 -11.47 19.77
N ASN A 176 -18.53 -11.54 19.73
CA ASN A 176 -17.66 -10.58 19.05
C ASN A 176 -17.24 -11.05 17.64
N VAL A 177 -17.86 -12.09 17.07
CA VAL A 177 -17.41 -12.69 15.80
C VAL A 177 -18.54 -12.78 14.78
N LEU A 178 -18.30 -12.33 13.55
CA LEU A 178 -19.23 -12.51 12.43
C LEU A 178 -18.74 -13.58 11.45
N CYS A 179 -19.66 -14.41 10.92
CA CYS A 179 -19.44 -15.23 9.73
C CYS A 179 -19.63 -14.37 8.48
N VAL A 180 -18.58 -14.17 7.69
CA VAL A 180 -18.60 -13.27 6.52
C VAL A 180 -17.93 -13.89 5.30
N CYS A 181 -18.28 -13.40 4.11
CA CYS A 181 -17.54 -13.72 2.89
C CYS A 181 -16.26 -12.85 2.80
N PRO A 182 -15.28 -13.23 1.97
CA PRO A 182 -14.00 -12.50 1.88
C PRO A 182 -14.13 -11.03 1.50
N ASN A 183 -15.13 -10.71 0.68
CA ASN A 183 -15.38 -9.33 0.28
C ASN A 183 -15.82 -8.48 1.48
N HIS A 184 -16.82 -8.93 2.25
CA HIS A 184 -17.28 -8.19 3.42
C HIS A 184 -16.27 -8.22 4.56
N HIS A 185 -15.49 -9.29 4.69
CA HIS A 185 -14.41 -9.33 5.66
C HIS A 185 -13.39 -8.21 5.40
N ALA A 186 -12.94 -8.07 4.16
CA ALA A 186 -12.05 -6.98 3.78
C ALA A 186 -12.69 -5.60 4.02
N LEU A 187 -13.98 -5.43 3.70
CA LEU A 187 -14.68 -4.17 3.95
C LEU A 187 -14.73 -3.82 5.44
N LEU A 188 -14.95 -4.80 6.32
CA LEU A 188 -14.93 -4.59 7.77
C LEU A 188 -13.53 -4.28 8.28
N ASP A 189 -12.49 -5.00 7.82
CA ASP A 189 -11.09 -4.75 8.20
C ASP A 189 -10.64 -3.33 7.84
N TYR A 190 -11.12 -2.79 6.72
CA TYR A 190 -10.84 -1.42 6.29
C TYR A 190 -11.83 -0.38 6.84
N GLY A 191 -12.80 -0.78 7.67
CA GLY A 191 -13.84 0.11 8.18
C GLY A 191 -14.67 0.76 7.06
N ALA A 192 -14.80 0.12 5.91
CA ALA A 192 -15.48 0.66 4.73
C ALA A 192 -17.01 0.50 4.80
N ILE A 193 -17.51 -0.27 5.75
CA ILE A 193 -18.94 -0.48 6.02
C ILE A 193 -19.19 -0.43 7.53
N ARG A 194 -20.41 -0.02 7.90
CA ARG A 194 -20.94 -0.14 9.27
C ARG A 194 -21.67 -1.46 9.41
N ILE A 195 -21.79 -1.94 10.65
CA ILE A 195 -22.61 -3.08 11.01
C ILE A 195 -23.98 -2.57 11.45
N ASP A 196 -25.04 -3.05 10.79
CA ASP A 196 -26.43 -2.71 11.09
C ASP A 196 -27.21 -3.98 11.42
N PHE A 197 -27.66 -4.10 12.66
CA PHE A 197 -28.44 -5.24 13.14
C PHE A 197 -29.72 -5.49 12.35
N SER A 198 -30.32 -4.46 11.75
CA SER A 198 -31.58 -4.60 11.01
C SER A 198 -31.42 -5.33 9.67
N THR A 199 -30.20 -5.32 9.12
CA THR A 199 -29.87 -5.96 7.83
C THR A 199 -29.05 -7.23 7.99
N LEU A 200 -28.50 -7.46 9.19
CA LEU A 200 -27.68 -8.61 9.47
C LEU A 200 -28.53 -9.88 9.58
N HIS A 201 -28.14 -10.93 8.87
CA HIS A 201 -28.68 -12.26 9.05
C HIS A 201 -28.27 -12.79 10.43
N SER A 202 -29.23 -12.84 11.33
CA SER A 202 -29.08 -13.30 12.71
C SER A 202 -29.44 -14.77 12.85
N HIS A 203 -28.91 -15.40 13.90
CA HIS A 203 -29.26 -16.75 14.31
C HIS A 203 -29.66 -16.71 15.78
N PRO A 204 -30.75 -17.36 16.22
CA PRO A 204 -31.26 -17.27 17.60
C PRO A 204 -30.22 -17.62 18.69
N ASN A 205 -29.31 -18.54 18.38
CA ASN A 205 -28.27 -18.97 19.32
C ASN A 205 -26.99 -18.13 19.25
N HIS A 206 -26.95 -17.08 18.43
CA HIS A 206 -25.78 -16.21 18.26
C HIS A 206 -26.15 -14.77 18.56
N LEU A 207 -25.97 -14.40 19.82
CA LEU A 207 -26.24 -13.07 20.32
C LEU A 207 -25.00 -12.20 20.11
N ILE A 208 -25.00 -11.39 19.08
CA ILE A 208 -23.87 -10.51 18.80
C ILE A 208 -23.83 -9.40 19.85
N ASP A 209 -22.64 -9.12 20.37
CA ASP A 209 -22.40 -8.08 21.37
C ASP A 209 -22.65 -6.68 20.77
N PRO A 210 -23.67 -5.95 21.26
CA PRO A 210 -23.95 -4.60 20.80
C PRO A 210 -22.81 -3.62 21.09
N GLU A 211 -22.06 -3.80 22.19
CA GLU A 211 -20.96 -2.89 22.53
C GLU A 211 -19.81 -3.03 21.52
N SER A 212 -19.50 -4.25 21.08
CA SER A 212 -18.53 -4.50 20.02
C SER A 212 -18.97 -3.85 18.70
N VAL A 213 -20.25 -3.94 18.34
CA VAL A 213 -20.79 -3.28 17.14
C VAL A 213 -20.70 -1.76 17.24
N ASP A 214 -21.09 -1.18 18.37
CA ASP A 214 -20.95 0.26 18.62
C ASP A 214 -19.49 0.70 18.57
N TYR A 215 -18.59 -0.09 19.15
CA TYR A 215 -17.16 0.17 19.10
C TYR A 215 -16.65 0.19 17.65
N HIS A 216 -16.98 -0.82 16.85
CA HIS A 216 -16.62 -0.89 15.44
C HIS A 216 -17.12 0.34 14.68
N ASN A 217 -18.41 0.61 14.82
CA ASN A 217 -19.10 1.68 14.11
C ASN A 217 -18.62 3.08 14.48
N ASN A 218 -18.13 3.29 15.70
CA ASN A 218 -17.68 4.61 16.17
C ASN A 218 -16.16 4.82 16.10
N ASN A 219 -15.36 3.74 16.12
CA ASN A 219 -13.90 3.85 16.23
C ASN A 219 -13.14 3.25 15.04
N LEU A 220 -13.78 2.38 14.25
CA LEU A 220 -13.13 1.67 13.14
C LEU A 220 -13.74 2.05 11.78
N SER A 221 -15.05 2.29 11.72
CA SER A 221 -15.74 2.73 10.49
C SER A 221 -15.26 4.11 10.03
N ASN A 222 -14.99 4.22 8.73
CA ASN A 222 -14.70 5.46 8.00
C ASN A 222 -15.97 6.11 7.42
N THR A 223 -17.13 5.52 7.70
CA THR A 223 -18.46 5.92 7.19
C THR A 223 -19.40 6.31 8.31
#